data_AF-A0A9C8W1Q0-F1
#
_entry.id   AF-A0A9C8W1Q0-F1
#
_cell.length_a   1.000
_cell.length_b   1.000
_cell.length_c   1.000
_cell.angle_alpha   90.00
_cell.angle_beta   90.00
_cell.angle_gamma   90.00
#
_symmetry.space_group_name_H-M   'P 1'
#
loop_
_entity.id
_entity.type
_entity.pdbx_description
1 polymer ?
#
loop_
_entity_poly.entity_id
_entity_poly.type
_entity_poly.pdbx_seq_one_letter_code
_entity_poly.pdbx_strand_id
1 'polypeptide(L)'
;VLALYDLAGKTRPFSRCLRCNTLLQPVAKAAILHRLQPLTRKYYHHFHICPACRRIYWRGSHHHNMQRLLTTLGQPHGQREQLPSAG
;
A
#
# COMPACT_ATOMS: atom_id res chain seq x y z
N VAL A 1 8.12 14.21 -6.14
CA VAL A 1 9.06 13.75 -5.08
C VAL A 1 9.53 12.31 -5.30
N LEU A 2 8.68 11.28 -5.44
CA LEU A 2 9.18 9.90 -5.63
C LEU A 2 9.96 9.71 -6.94
N ALA A 3 9.48 10.30 -8.03
CA ALA A 3 10.18 10.32 -9.32
C ALA A 3 11.50 11.11 -9.26
N LEU A 4 11.51 12.22 -8.51
CA LEU A 4 12.69 13.09 -8.37
C LEU A 4 13.90 12.34 -7.77
N TYR A 5 13.64 11.43 -6.81
CA TYR A 5 14.69 10.67 -6.13
C TYR A 5 14.89 9.24 -6.69
N ASP A 6 14.31 8.91 -7.84
CA ASP A 6 14.38 7.56 -8.45
C ASP A 6 13.99 6.44 -7.44
N LEU A 7 12.94 6.70 -6.65
CA LEU A 7 12.45 5.76 -5.62
C LEU A 7 11.24 4.97 -6.08
N ALA A 8 10.62 5.32 -7.21
CA ALA A 8 9.36 4.72 -7.68
C ALA A 8 9.42 3.17 -7.75
N GLY A 9 10.53 2.59 -8.21
CA GLY A 9 10.75 1.14 -8.25
C GLY A 9 11.44 0.53 -7.02
N LYS A 10 11.93 1.36 -6.09
CA LYS A 10 12.70 0.92 -4.91
C LYS A 10 11.84 0.85 -3.64
N THR A 11 10.62 1.36 -3.69
CA THR A 11 9.69 1.23 -2.57
C THR A 11 9.04 -0.15 -2.52
N ARG A 12 8.73 -0.62 -1.31
CA ARG A 12 7.94 -1.83 -1.07
C ARG A 12 6.70 -1.47 -0.26
N PRO A 13 5.67 -0.85 -0.87
CA PRO A 13 4.46 -0.46 -0.17
C PRO A 13 3.80 -1.65 0.53
N PHE A 14 3.07 -1.38 1.61
CA PHE A 14 2.30 -2.39 2.37
C PHE A 14 3.11 -3.54 2.96
N SER A 15 4.44 -3.42 3.02
CA SER A 15 5.33 -4.44 3.61
C SER A 15 5.57 -4.26 5.11
N ARG A 16 5.23 -3.09 5.66
CA ARG A 16 5.47 -2.72 7.06
C ARG A 16 4.19 -2.33 7.78
N CYS A 17 4.19 -2.55 9.09
CA CYS A 17 3.10 -2.18 9.97
C CYS A 17 2.98 -0.66 10.07
N LEU A 18 1.81 -0.12 9.78
CA LEU A 18 1.52 1.32 9.91
C LEU A 18 1.58 1.83 11.36
N ARG A 19 1.58 0.95 12.37
CA ARG A 19 1.68 1.33 13.79
C ARG A 19 3.12 1.37 14.28
N CYS A 20 3.88 0.31 14.04
CA CYS A 20 5.19 0.09 14.67
C CYS A 20 6.33 -0.17 13.67
N ASN A 21 6.06 -0.02 12.37
CA ASN A 21 7.03 -0.13 11.28
C ASN A 21 7.72 -1.51 11.12
N THR A 22 7.37 -2.52 11.93
CA THR A 22 7.85 -3.91 11.77
C THR A 22 7.36 -4.52 10.45
N LEU A 23 8.19 -5.37 9.84
CA LEU A 23 7.81 -6.13 8.64
C LEU A 23 6.59 -7.01 8.93
N LEU A 24 5.65 -6.98 8.00
CA LEU A 24 4.46 -7.82 8.05
C LEU A 24 4.78 -9.23 7.56
N GLN A 25 4.10 -10.22 8.14
CA GLN A 25 4.24 -11.62 7.77
C GLN A 25 2.91 -12.16 7.23
N PRO A 26 2.92 -13.02 6.21
CA PRO A 26 1.70 -13.69 5.76
C PRO A 26 1.12 -14.53 6.90
N VAL A 27 -0.20 -14.58 7.00
CA VAL A 27 -0.89 -15.40 8.01
C VAL A 27 -2.08 -16.12 7.39
N ALA A 28 -2.23 -17.40 7.76
CA ALA A 28 -3.38 -18.19 7.34
C ALA A 28 -4.67 -17.62 7.92
N LYS A 29 -5.70 -17.50 7.08
CA LYS A 29 -7.03 -17.03 7.50
C LYS A 29 -7.59 -17.81 8.69
N ALA A 30 -7.37 -19.12 8.74
CA ALA A 30 -7.81 -19.99 9.83
C ALA A 30 -7.24 -19.54 11.19
N ALA A 31 -5.96 -19.15 11.24
CA ALA A 31 -5.30 -18.72 12.48
C ALA A 31 -5.85 -17.41 13.06
N ILE A 32 -6.50 -16.59 12.23
CA ILE A 32 -7.02 -15.26 12.61
C ILE A 32 -8.53 -15.14 12.48
N LEU A 33 -9.24 -16.22 12.15
CA LEU A 33 -10.66 -16.19 11.80
C LEU A 33 -11.50 -15.54 12.91
N HIS A 34 -11.19 -15.84 14.17
CA HIS A 34 -11.83 -15.30 15.36
C HIS A 34 -11.70 -13.78 15.52
N ARG A 35 -10.76 -13.13 14.83
CA ARG A 35 -10.50 -11.68 14.90
C ARG A 35 -11.08 -10.91 13.72
N LEU A 36 -11.62 -11.62 12.71
CA LEU A 36 -12.09 -11.03 11.47
C LEU A 36 -13.59 -10.70 11.54
N GLN A 37 -13.95 -9.51 11.08
CA GLN A 37 -15.35 -9.12 10.92
C GLN A 37 -16.05 -10.02 9.87
N PRO A 38 -17.38 -10.23 9.94
CA PRO A 38 -18.10 -11.16 9.07
C PRO A 38 -17.86 -10.94 7.56
N LEU A 39 -17.95 -9.70 7.08
CA LEU A 39 -17.71 -9.39 5.67
C LEU A 39 -16.24 -9.59 5.29
N THR A 40 -15.30 -9.26 6.19
CA THR A 40 -13.88 -9.54 5.98
C THR A 40 -13.61 -11.03 5.87
N ARG A 41 -14.25 -11.84 6.72
CA ARG A 41 -14.22 -13.31 6.64
C ARG A 41 -14.82 -13.83 5.34
N LYS A 42 -15.88 -13.21 4.83
CA LYS A 42 -16.55 -13.68 3.62
C LYS A 42 -15.73 -13.41 2.35
N TYR A 43 -15.20 -12.21 2.20
CA TYR A 43 -14.70 -11.73 0.90
C TYR A 43 -13.18 -11.73 0.74
N TYR A 44 -12.40 -11.95 1.80
CA TYR A 44 -10.94 -11.85 1.73
C TYR A 44 -10.24 -13.12 2.19
N HIS A 45 -9.11 -13.44 1.54
CA HIS A 45 -8.36 -14.69 1.75
C HIS A 45 -6.87 -14.49 2.04
N HIS A 46 -6.30 -13.35 1.63
CA HIS A 46 -4.89 -13.04 1.84
C HIS A 46 -4.74 -12.02 2.96
N PHE A 47 -4.04 -12.43 4.02
CA PHE A 47 -3.84 -11.63 5.22
C PHE A 47 -2.37 -11.57 5.58
N HIS A 48 -1.99 -10.44 6.16
CA HIS A 48 -0.72 -10.27 6.83
C HIS A 48 -0.94 -9.85 8.28
N ILE A 49 -0.04 -10.26 9.17
CA ILE A 49 -0.03 -9.87 10.57
C ILE A 49 1.31 -9.24 10.93
N CYS A 50 1.27 -8.24 11.80
CA CYS A 50 2.48 -7.73 12.44
C CYS A 50 2.86 -8.65 13.61
N PRO A 51 4.08 -9.23 13.65
CA PRO A 51 4.48 -10.09 14.76
C PRO A 51 4.62 -9.33 16.08
N ALA A 52 4.94 -8.03 16.04
CA ALA A 52 5.14 -7.22 17.25
C ALA A 52 3.83 -6.74 17.89
N CYS A 53 2.91 -6.17 17.09
CA CYS A 53 1.68 -5.57 17.62
C CYS A 53 0.40 -6.34 17.30
N ARG A 54 0.52 -7.48 16.59
CA ARG A 54 -0.58 -8.38 16.21
C ARG A 54 -1.68 -7.74 15.35
N ARG A 55 -1.44 -6.57 14.74
CA ARG A 55 -2.40 -5.91 13.85
C ARG A 55 -2.50 -6.66 12.51
N ILE A 56 -3.71 -6.84 12.01
CA ILE A 56 -4.01 -7.64 10.80
C ILE A 56 -4.29 -6.69 9.63
N TYR A 57 -3.74 -7.00 8.45
CA TYR A 57 -3.88 -6.24 7.22
C TYR A 57 -4.34 -7.17 6.07
N TRP A 58 -5.15 -6.63 5.15
CA TRP A 58 -5.61 -7.31 3.95
C TRP A 58 -5.82 -6.31 2.81
N ARG A 59 -5.89 -6.78 1.57
CA ARG A 59 -6.04 -5.93 0.37
C ARG A 59 -7.50 -5.52 0.15
N GLY A 60 -8.05 -4.69 1.05
CA GLY A 60 -9.40 -4.11 0.94
C GLY A 60 -9.45 -2.80 0.12
N SER A 61 -10.58 -2.09 0.21
CA SER A 61 -10.78 -0.78 -0.45
C SER A 61 -9.69 0.24 -0.12
N HIS A 62 -9.26 0.32 1.14
CA HIS A 62 -8.15 1.20 1.56
C HIS A 62 -6.83 0.89 0.85
N HIS A 63 -6.54 -0.39 0.58
CA HIS A 63 -5.36 -0.79 -0.19
C HIS A 63 -5.48 -0.31 -1.64
N HIS A 64 -6.66 -0.45 -2.25
CA HIS A 64 -6.92 0.04 -3.61
C HIS A 64 -6.75 1.55 -3.73
N ASN A 65 -7.32 2.31 -2.79
CA ASN A 65 -7.21 3.76 -2.79
C ASN A 65 -5.75 4.23 -2.60
N MET A 66 -5.01 3.60 -1.68
CA MET A 66 -3.59 3.91 -1.48
C MET A 66 -2.74 3.51 -2.69
N GLN A 67 -3.03 2.36 -3.33
CA GLN A 67 -2.35 1.95 -4.55
C GLN A 67 -2.52 2.99 -5.66
N ARG A 68 -3.73 3.50 -5.87
CA ARG A 68 -4.01 4.57 -6.84
C ARG A 68 -3.18 5.81 -6.57
N LEU A 69 -3.11 6.25 -5.31
CA LEU A 69 -2.30 7.40 -4.91
C LEU A 69 -0.81 7.17 -5.19
N LEU A 70 -0.28 6.00 -4.84
CA LEU A 70 1.12 5.65 -5.09
C LEU A 70 1.45 5.65 -6.59
N THR A 71 0.54 5.12 -7.42
CA THR A 71 0.68 5.18 -8.88
C THR A 71 0.77 6.62 -9.36
N THR A 72 -0.10 7.52 -8.88
CA THR A 72 -0.08 8.94 -9.25
C THR A 72 1.22 9.62 -8.81
N LEU A 73 1.69 9.38 -7.59
CA LEU A 73 2.91 10.00 -7.05
C LEU A 73 4.21 9.48 -7.70
N GLY A 74 4.17 8.28 -8.27
CA GLY A 74 5.29 7.66 -9.00
C GLY A 74 5.45 8.18 -10.42
N GLN A 75 4.46 8.90 -10.98
CA GLN A 75 4.57 9.50 -12.29
C GLN A 75 5.55 10.69 -12.27
N PRO A 76 6.43 10.84 -13.27
CA PRO A 76 7.24 12.04 -13.42
C PRO A 76 6.32 13.25 -13.67
N HIS A 77 6.41 14.27 -12.82
CA HIS A 77 5.75 15.55 -13.04
C HIS A 77 6.60 16.37 -14.02
N GLY A 78 6.29 16.29 -15.32
CA GLY A 78 7.10 16.93 -16.36
C GLY A 78 6.50 16.99 -17.76
N GLN A 79 5.22 17.37 -17.90
CA GLN A 79 4.64 17.85 -19.17
C GLN A 79 3.64 19.00 -18.95
N ARG A 80 4.10 20.06 -18.26
CA ARG A 80 3.39 21.34 -18.19
C ARG A 80 4.43 22.46 -18.22
N GLU A 81 4.94 22.75 -19.41
CA GLU A 81 5.41 24.07 -19.87
C GLU A 81 5.90 23.90 -21.33
N GLN A 82 4.98 24.01 -22.29
CA GLN A 82 5.31 24.49 -23.63
C GLN A 82 4.89 25.96 -23.62
N LEU A 83 5.84 26.84 -23.30
CA LEU A 83 5.68 28.27 -23.52
C LEU A 83 5.95 28.51 -25.02
N PRO A 84 5.00 29.06 -25.81
CA PRO A 84 5.33 29.45 -27.16
C PRO A 84 6.37 30.58 -27.09
N SER A 85 7.54 30.35 -27.69
CA SER A 85 8.52 31.38 -27.96
C SER A 85 7.87 32.44 -28.84
N ALA A 86 7.71 33.64 -28.31
CA ALA A 86 7.43 34.82 -29.13
C ALA A 86 8.59 35.00 -30.11
N GLY A 87 8.26 34.95 -31.39
CA GLY A 87 9.09 35.33 -32.52
C GLY A 87 8.19 35.98 -33.56
#